data_AF-A0A931XL75-F1
#
_entry.id   AF-A0A931XL75-F1
#
_cell.length_a   1.000
_cell.length_b   1.000
_cell.length_c   1.000
_cell.angle_alpha   90.00
_cell.angle_beta   90.00
_cell.angle_gamma   90.00
#
_symmetry.space_group_name_H-M   'P 1'
#
loop_
_entity.id
_entity.type
_entity.pdbx_description
1 polymer ?
#
loop_
_entity_poly.entity_id
_entity_poly.type
_entity_poly.pdbx_seq_one_letter_code
_entity_poly.pdbx_strand_id
1 'polypeptide(L)'
;EVGAPPVLTDEGWLLIYAHIRNYYSANKIFGVEAVLLDLNDPLKIIARTNSPMMVPQQEYEKKGNVADVIFPSGALTKGKDLYIYYGAGDSSCCLATCKISDLLEELVASSNFMRFERFEGNPIIEPNPDNLWEAKATFNPAAFIENSKVHIIYRAMSFDNVSVFGLATSSDGLHIDERLNQPIYTPREDFEIGVHKGGNSGCEDPRITRIGDKFYICYTAFDGRSPPRVALTHISAPDFFQRNWQFAKPVLISPPGIDDKDACILPEKINGKYLIFHRIDSRIWIDYVDNLNFSGNQWILGNAYFDPRADSWDDGKIGICGVPIKTDEGWLMFYHGVSKRDNIYRLGAMLLELGDPRMVIVRTDYPILEPEMDYEKVGNMPNVVFPCGSVVIDRRLFIYYGGADRVTAVAWVNLDEFVESLLVSKKGS
;
A
#
# COMPACT_ATOMS: atom_id res chain seq x y z
N GLU A 1 -2.67 -19.79 17.11
CA GLU A 1 -3.07 -20.59 18.29
C GLU A 1 -1.87 -20.68 19.22
N VAL A 2 -2.03 -20.34 20.50
CA VAL A 2 -0.93 -20.48 21.48
C VAL A 2 -0.65 -21.96 21.63
N GLY A 3 0.52 -22.41 21.19
CA GLY A 3 0.87 -23.83 21.19
C GLY A 3 1.72 -24.23 22.38
N ALA A 4 2.79 -23.49 22.65
CA ALA A 4 3.67 -23.74 23.79
C ALA A 4 3.45 -22.72 24.93
N PRO A 5 3.70 -23.10 26.20
CA PRO A 5 3.84 -22.14 27.29
C PRO A 5 4.92 -21.08 26.97
N PRO A 6 4.72 -19.82 27.37
CA PRO A 6 5.73 -18.78 27.24
C PRO A 6 7.05 -19.17 27.93
N VAL A 7 8.16 -18.90 27.26
CA VAL A 7 9.52 -19.04 27.79
C VAL A 7 10.00 -17.67 28.26
N LEU A 8 10.41 -17.56 29.52
CA LEU A 8 11.03 -16.34 30.03
C LEU A 8 12.46 -16.21 29.48
N THR A 9 12.77 -15.05 28.91
CA THR A 9 14.12 -14.68 28.46
C THR A 9 14.54 -13.37 29.13
N ASP A 10 15.81 -12.99 28.99
CA ASP A 10 16.30 -11.69 29.48
C ASP A 10 15.70 -10.50 28.71
N GLU A 11 15.12 -10.75 27.52
CA GLU A 11 14.57 -9.74 26.62
C GLU A 11 13.03 -9.67 26.66
N GLY A 12 12.35 -10.69 27.17
CA GLY A 12 10.89 -10.76 27.10
C GLY A 12 10.28 -12.13 27.38
N TRP A 13 8.97 -12.22 27.22
CA TRP A 13 8.25 -13.48 27.16
C TRP A 13 8.22 -13.99 25.72
N LEU A 14 8.99 -15.03 25.43
CA LEU A 14 9.02 -15.69 24.13
C LEU A 14 7.88 -16.70 24.01
N LEU A 15 6.94 -16.46 23.11
CA LEU A 15 5.87 -17.39 22.77
C LEU A 15 6.16 -18.07 21.43
N ILE A 16 6.13 -19.39 21.43
CA ILE A 16 6.14 -20.21 20.21
C ILE A 16 4.70 -20.66 19.94
N TYR A 17 4.17 -20.29 18.78
CA TYR A 17 2.75 -20.44 18.47
C TYR A 17 2.54 -21.08 17.10
N ALA A 18 1.41 -21.77 16.94
CA ALA A 18 0.96 -22.24 15.64
C ALA A 18 0.30 -21.09 14.89
N HIS A 19 0.70 -20.87 13.64
CA HIS A 19 0.03 -19.97 12.72
C HIS A 19 -0.27 -20.71 11.43
N ILE A 20 -1.56 -20.85 11.14
CA ILE A 20 -2.00 -21.52 9.91
C ILE A 20 -2.29 -20.44 8.89
N ARG A 21 -1.37 -20.24 7.95
CA ARG A 21 -1.57 -19.29 6.86
C ARG A 21 -2.58 -19.86 5.87
N ASN A 22 -3.41 -18.99 5.31
CA ASN A 22 -4.47 -19.35 4.36
C ASN A 22 -5.44 -20.41 4.90
N TYR A 23 -5.81 -20.34 6.19
CA TYR A 23 -6.57 -21.38 6.90
C TYR A 23 -7.86 -21.83 6.20
N TYR A 24 -8.55 -20.94 5.49
CA TYR A 24 -9.79 -21.27 4.77
C TYR A 24 -9.57 -21.61 3.29
N SER A 25 -8.32 -21.62 2.81
CA SER A 25 -7.97 -21.99 1.45
C SER A 25 -7.64 -23.48 1.30
N ALA A 26 -7.53 -23.95 0.04
CA ALA A 26 -6.99 -25.27 -0.27
C ALA A 26 -5.48 -25.38 -0.01
N ASN A 27 -4.75 -24.26 0.03
CA ASN A 27 -3.30 -24.18 0.17
C ASN A 27 -2.91 -23.70 1.57
N LYS A 28 -3.39 -24.41 2.59
CA LYS A 28 -3.10 -24.09 4.00
C LYS A 28 -1.63 -24.36 4.29
N ILE A 29 -0.99 -23.48 5.05
CA ILE A 29 0.38 -23.68 5.51
C ILE A 29 0.35 -23.69 7.03
N PHE A 30 0.53 -24.86 7.63
CA PHE A 30 0.62 -25.03 9.07
C PHE A 30 2.03 -24.67 9.52
N GLY A 31 2.20 -23.46 10.06
CA GLY A 31 3.48 -22.92 10.46
C GLY A 31 3.68 -22.88 11.98
N VAL A 32 4.93 -22.98 12.41
CA VAL A 32 5.37 -22.58 13.75
C VAL A 32 6.02 -21.21 13.65
N GLU A 33 5.56 -20.26 14.45
CA GLU A 33 6.03 -18.87 14.50
C GLU A 33 6.40 -18.48 15.95
N ALA A 34 7.09 -17.35 16.11
CA ALA A 34 7.47 -16.83 17.42
C ALA A 34 7.14 -15.35 17.59
N VAL A 35 6.79 -14.96 18.82
CA VAL A 35 6.58 -13.57 19.24
C VAL A 35 7.27 -13.34 20.58
N LEU A 36 7.95 -12.22 20.71
CA LEU A 36 8.55 -11.73 21.94
C LEU A 36 7.68 -10.62 22.51
N LEU A 37 7.22 -10.78 23.75
CA LEU A 37 6.37 -9.82 24.46
C LEU A 37 7.17 -9.13 25.57
N ASP A 38 6.79 -7.91 25.93
CA ASP A 38 7.43 -7.16 27.01
C ASP A 38 7.29 -7.87 28.36
N LEU A 39 8.35 -7.84 29.17
CA LEU A 39 8.41 -8.50 30.47
C LEU A 39 7.35 -7.97 31.46
N ASN A 40 7.06 -6.66 31.40
CA ASN A 40 6.19 -5.98 32.35
C ASN A 40 4.79 -5.72 31.78
N ASP A 41 4.66 -5.64 30.45
CA ASP A 41 3.39 -5.47 29.75
C ASP A 41 3.23 -6.51 28.62
N PRO A 42 2.67 -7.71 28.89
CA PRO A 42 2.55 -8.76 27.89
C PRO A 42 1.58 -8.41 26.74
N LEU A 43 0.89 -7.27 26.78
CA LEU A 43 0.11 -6.77 25.65
C LEU A 43 0.98 -6.08 24.60
N LYS A 44 2.19 -5.68 24.97
CA LYS A 44 3.15 -5.03 24.09
C LYS A 44 4.04 -6.08 23.41
N ILE A 45 3.92 -6.18 22.09
CA ILE A 45 4.79 -6.99 21.25
C ILE A 45 6.12 -6.25 21.06
N ILE A 46 7.23 -6.87 21.47
CA ILE A 46 8.58 -6.38 21.20
C ILE A 46 8.99 -6.76 19.77
N ALA A 47 8.83 -8.03 19.42
CA ALA A 47 9.26 -8.57 18.14
C ALA A 47 8.43 -9.79 17.73
N ARG A 48 8.38 -10.12 16.44
CA ARG A 48 7.72 -11.32 15.94
C ARG A 48 8.33 -11.79 14.63
N THR A 49 8.24 -13.09 14.35
CA THR A 49 8.64 -13.66 13.07
C THR A 49 7.72 -13.17 11.94
N ASN A 50 8.30 -12.81 10.81
CA ASN A 50 7.55 -12.38 9.62
C ASN A 50 7.08 -13.56 8.75
N SER A 51 7.81 -14.67 8.78
CA SER A 51 7.51 -15.94 8.11
C SER A 51 7.47 -17.09 9.13
N PRO A 52 6.92 -18.27 8.80
CA PRO A 52 6.99 -19.43 9.67
C PRO A 52 8.45 -19.87 9.83
N MET A 53 8.89 -20.09 11.06
CA MET A 53 10.21 -20.68 11.34
C MET A 53 10.26 -22.15 10.95
N MET A 54 9.11 -22.82 10.99
CA MET A 54 8.95 -24.20 10.57
C MET A 54 7.67 -24.34 9.76
N VAL A 55 7.74 -25.17 8.72
CA VAL A 55 6.61 -25.69 7.95
C VAL A 55 6.84 -27.19 7.73
N PRO A 56 5.81 -27.99 7.37
CA PRO A 56 5.97 -29.41 7.09
C PRO A 56 6.98 -29.64 5.95
N GLN A 57 8.08 -30.31 6.27
CA GLN A 57 9.16 -30.63 5.33
C GLN A 57 9.48 -32.12 5.32
N GLN A 58 9.47 -32.76 6.49
CA GLN A 58 9.83 -34.16 6.70
C GLN A 58 8.68 -35.10 6.35
N GLU A 59 8.99 -36.36 6.04
CA GLU A 59 7.95 -37.34 5.67
C GLU A 59 6.88 -37.52 6.76
N TYR A 60 7.28 -37.51 8.04
CA TYR A 60 6.36 -37.66 9.17
C TYR A 60 5.53 -36.40 9.48
N GLU A 61 5.86 -35.26 8.86
CA GLU A 61 5.07 -34.02 8.93
C GLU A 61 4.11 -33.94 7.73
N LYS A 62 4.56 -34.40 6.57
CA LYS A 62 3.80 -34.45 5.31
C LYS A 62 2.84 -35.62 5.23
N LYS A 63 3.04 -36.66 6.05
CA LYS A 63 2.22 -37.87 6.09
C LYS A 63 1.78 -38.15 7.52
N GLY A 64 0.54 -38.58 7.69
CA GLY A 64 -0.03 -38.90 9.00
C GLY A 64 -1.55 -39.00 8.94
N ASN A 65 -2.21 -38.91 10.10
CA ASN A 65 -3.66 -38.85 10.19
C ASN A 65 -4.20 -37.55 9.55
N VAL A 66 -3.43 -36.47 9.66
CA VAL A 66 -3.64 -35.22 8.93
C VAL A 66 -2.33 -34.84 8.26
N ALA A 67 -2.30 -34.86 6.92
CA ALA A 67 -1.10 -34.51 6.16
C ALA A 67 -0.79 -33.01 6.24
N ASP A 68 0.50 -32.66 6.13
CA ASP A 68 1.00 -31.29 6.06
C ASP A 68 0.62 -30.43 7.29
N VAL A 69 0.72 -31.02 8.48
CA VAL A 69 0.41 -30.35 9.76
C VAL A 69 1.58 -30.45 10.72
N ILE A 70 1.97 -29.29 11.27
CA ILE A 70 2.79 -29.18 12.48
C ILE A 70 2.21 -28.12 13.42
N PHE A 71 2.39 -28.31 14.73
CA PHE A 71 1.98 -27.33 15.75
C PHE A 71 2.82 -27.48 17.02
N PRO A 72 3.27 -26.38 17.65
CA PRO A 72 4.04 -26.48 18.88
C PRO A 72 3.12 -26.85 20.04
N SER A 73 3.65 -27.58 21.02
CA SER A 73 2.93 -27.97 22.24
C SER A 73 3.75 -27.74 23.51
N GLY A 74 5.08 -27.62 23.38
CA GLY A 74 5.96 -27.31 24.49
C GLY A 74 7.19 -26.54 24.02
N ALA A 75 7.63 -25.58 24.82
CA ALA A 75 8.89 -24.88 24.60
C ALA A 75 9.59 -24.74 25.95
N LEU A 76 10.88 -25.03 25.99
CA LEU A 76 11.70 -24.82 27.19
C LEU A 76 13.15 -24.58 26.82
N THR A 77 13.87 -23.92 27.72
CA THR A 77 15.29 -23.63 27.56
C THR A 77 16.13 -24.51 28.46
N LYS A 78 17.23 -25.03 27.94
CA LYS A 78 18.25 -25.72 28.72
C LYS A 78 19.63 -25.20 28.32
N GLY A 79 20.25 -24.43 29.20
CA GLY A 79 21.47 -23.70 28.86
C GLY A 79 21.20 -22.66 27.78
N LYS A 80 21.89 -22.76 26.64
CA LYS A 80 21.71 -21.84 25.49
C LYS A 80 20.73 -22.34 24.43
N ASP A 81 20.21 -23.55 24.63
CA ASP A 81 19.38 -24.23 23.63
C ASP A 81 17.91 -24.07 23.98
N LEU A 82 17.12 -23.68 22.98
CA LEU A 82 15.67 -23.71 22.97
C LEU A 82 15.22 -25.06 22.39
N TYR A 83 14.34 -25.74 23.11
CA TYR A 83 13.73 -26.99 22.70
C TYR A 83 12.25 -26.72 22.41
N ILE A 84 11.81 -27.04 21.19
CA ILE A 84 10.42 -26.88 20.74
C ILE A 84 9.86 -28.29 20.49
N TYR A 85 8.98 -28.73 21.38
CA TYR A 85 8.21 -29.96 21.22
C TYR A 85 6.97 -29.65 20.40
N TYR A 86 6.76 -30.40 19.32
CA TYR A 86 5.67 -30.16 18.38
C TYR A 86 5.00 -31.46 17.95
N GLY A 87 3.71 -31.39 17.63
CA GLY A 87 3.00 -32.46 16.96
C GLY A 87 3.24 -32.40 15.46
N ALA A 88 3.35 -33.57 14.82
CA ALA A 88 3.52 -33.70 13.37
C ALA A 88 2.54 -34.74 12.81
N GLY A 89 1.82 -34.33 11.77
CA GLY A 89 0.89 -35.16 11.02
C GLY A 89 -0.22 -35.82 11.85
N ASP A 90 -0.57 -35.27 13.02
CA ASP A 90 -1.46 -35.90 14.03
C ASP A 90 -1.11 -37.37 14.35
N SER A 91 0.17 -37.73 14.22
CA SER A 91 0.65 -39.11 14.36
C SER A 91 1.96 -39.22 15.15
N SER A 92 2.71 -38.13 15.25
CA SER A 92 4.04 -38.10 15.84
C SER A 92 4.21 -36.92 16.80
N CYS A 93 5.01 -37.13 17.85
CA CYS A 93 5.56 -36.06 18.69
C CYS A 93 7.04 -35.90 18.34
N CYS A 94 7.44 -34.68 18.06
CA CYS A 94 8.75 -34.35 17.50
C CYS A 94 9.44 -33.26 18.32
N LEU A 95 10.74 -33.09 18.10
CA LEU A 95 11.56 -32.09 18.77
C LEU A 95 12.37 -31.33 17.73
N ALA A 96 12.27 -30.00 17.77
CA ALA A 96 13.17 -29.08 17.09
C ALA A 96 14.02 -28.34 18.11
N THR A 97 15.24 -27.98 17.74
CA THR A 97 16.18 -27.26 18.62
C THR A 97 16.89 -26.16 17.88
N CYS A 98 17.06 -25.01 18.53
CA CYS A 98 17.91 -23.92 18.06
C CYS A 98 18.60 -23.25 19.25
N LYS A 99 19.55 -22.35 18.99
CA LYS A 99 20.06 -21.46 20.03
C LYS A 99 19.03 -20.38 20.32
N ILE A 100 18.80 -20.10 21.59
CA ILE A 100 17.84 -19.04 21.98
C ILE A 100 18.36 -17.67 21.56
N SER A 101 19.67 -17.43 21.65
CA SER A 101 20.29 -16.18 21.19
C SER A 101 20.00 -15.92 19.72
N ASP A 102 20.19 -16.94 18.88
CA ASP A 102 20.03 -16.79 17.43
C ASP A 102 18.56 -16.51 17.07
N LEU A 103 17.61 -17.13 17.80
CA LEU A 103 16.20 -16.83 17.62
C LEU A 103 15.83 -15.43 18.10
N LEU A 104 16.36 -14.97 19.24
CA LEU A 104 16.09 -13.63 19.74
C LEU A 104 16.71 -12.56 18.82
N GLU A 105 17.94 -12.77 18.36
CA GLU A 105 18.59 -11.93 17.36
C GLU A 105 17.78 -11.88 16.06
N GLU A 106 17.30 -13.03 15.56
CA GLU A 106 16.45 -13.09 14.36
C GLU A 106 15.08 -12.45 14.61
N LEU A 107 14.48 -12.58 15.79
CA LEU A 107 13.22 -11.92 16.14
C LEU A 107 13.39 -10.41 16.14
N VAL A 108 14.46 -9.91 16.76
CA VAL A 108 14.78 -8.48 16.76
C VAL A 108 15.10 -8.00 15.34
N ALA A 109 15.90 -8.74 14.58
CA ALA A 109 16.23 -8.42 13.19
C ALA A 109 15.01 -8.45 12.26
N SER A 110 14.11 -9.42 12.43
CA SER A 110 12.85 -9.52 11.67
C SER A 110 11.80 -8.50 12.15
N SER A 111 11.87 -8.06 13.41
CA SER A 111 11.09 -6.92 13.89
C SER A 111 11.57 -5.58 13.33
N ASN A 112 12.79 -5.52 12.78
CA ASN A 112 13.27 -4.40 11.95
C ASN A 112 12.68 -4.41 10.54
N PHE A 113 11.51 -5.02 10.32
CA PHE A 113 10.74 -4.72 9.12
C PHE A 113 10.45 -3.21 9.10
N MET A 114 11.15 -2.50 8.23
CA MET A 114 11.18 -1.04 8.21
C MET A 114 9.75 -0.52 7.99
N ARG A 115 9.21 0.12 9.03
CA ARG A 115 7.94 0.84 8.96
C ARG A 115 8.19 2.28 8.55
N PHE A 116 7.18 2.86 7.92
CA PHE A 116 7.20 4.28 7.61
C PHE A 116 7.07 5.10 8.89
N GLU A 117 8.00 6.04 9.08
CA GLU A 117 7.96 7.02 10.17
C GLU A 117 7.06 8.18 9.78
N ARG A 118 6.03 8.45 10.57
CA ARG A 118 5.16 9.61 10.36
C ARG A 118 5.91 10.88 10.69
N PHE A 119 5.73 11.91 9.89
CA PHE A 119 6.21 13.23 10.24
C PHE A 119 5.44 13.78 11.45
N GLU A 120 6.17 14.27 12.47
CA GLU A 120 5.58 14.82 13.69
C GLU A 120 4.66 16.02 13.42
N GLY A 121 4.94 16.79 12.36
CA GLY A 121 4.12 17.93 11.94
C GLY A 121 2.89 17.55 11.12
N ASN A 122 2.54 16.26 11.01
CA ASN A 122 1.30 15.86 10.35
C ASN A 122 0.05 16.35 11.12
N PRO A 123 -1.04 16.66 10.39
CA PRO A 123 -1.17 16.69 8.93
C PRO A 123 -0.48 17.90 8.27
N ILE A 124 0.10 17.70 7.08
CA ILE A 124 0.81 18.76 6.33
C ILE A 124 -0.13 19.64 5.48
N ILE A 125 -1.33 19.14 5.13
CA ILE A 125 -2.39 19.96 4.50
C ILE A 125 -3.72 19.60 5.15
N GLU A 126 -4.38 20.61 5.70
CA GLU A 126 -5.72 20.53 6.27
C GLU A 126 -6.77 21.31 5.45
N PRO A 127 -8.06 20.95 5.56
CA PRO A 127 -9.16 21.70 4.98
C PRO A 127 -9.15 23.16 5.46
N ASN A 128 -9.25 24.08 4.52
CA ASN A 128 -9.32 25.51 4.82
C ASN A 128 -10.77 26.00 4.64
N PRO A 129 -11.50 26.34 5.73
CA PRO A 129 -12.89 26.78 5.62
C PRO A 129 -13.06 28.10 4.85
N ASP A 130 -12.00 28.92 4.76
CA ASP A 130 -12.03 30.18 4.00
C ASP A 130 -11.93 29.95 2.48
N ASN A 131 -11.46 28.77 2.05
CA ASN A 131 -11.39 28.37 0.66
C ASN A 131 -12.45 27.31 0.36
N LEU A 132 -13.64 27.74 -0.09
CA LEU A 132 -14.84 26.88 -0.22
C LEU A 132 -14.61 25.58 -1.02
N TRP A 133 -13.71 25.58 -2.01
CA TRP A 133 -13.41 24.43 -2.86
C TRP A 133 -12.62 23.31 -2.15
N GLU A 134 -12.01 23.62 -1.00
CA GLU A 134 -11.22 22.68 -0.19
C GLU A 134 -11.66 22.65 1.28
N ALA A 135 -12.81 23.25 1.59
CA ALA A 135 -13.28 23.47 2.95
C ALA A 135 -13.70 22.18 3.69
N LYS A 136 -13.99 21.09 2.97
CA LYS A 136 -14.42 19.82 3.58
C LYS A 136 -13.27 18.82 3.76
N ALA A 137 -12.38 18.69 2.78
CA ALA A 137 -11.29 17.70 2.80
C ALA A 137 -10.14 18.07 1.85
N THR A 138 -8.91 17.67 2.18
CA THR A 138 -7.67 17.89 1.41
C THR A 138 -6.76 16.67 1.48
N PHE A 139 -7.02 15.65 0.68
CA PHE A 139 -6.51 14.28 0.87
C PHE A 139 -6.05 13.66 -0.46
N ASN A 140 -5.66 12.39 -0.42
CA ASN A 140 -5.28 11.58 -1.58
C ASN A 140 -4.27 12.27 -2.53
N PRO A 141 -3.11 12.71 -2.02
CA PRO A 141 -2.14 13.52 -2.76
C PRO A 141 -1.26 12.75 -3.75
N ALA A 142 -1.32 13.08 -5.04
CA ALA A 142 -0.24 12.77 -5.98
C ALA A 142 1.01 13.58 -5.62
N ALA A 143 2.19 13.05 -5.92
CA ALA A 143 3.44 13.77 -5.70
C ALA A 143 4.48 13.45 -6.78
N PHE A 144 5.30 14.43 -7.13
CA PHE A 144 6.48 14.26 -7.99
C PHE A 144 7.55 15.28 -7.63
N ILE A 145 8.80 15.03 -8.02
CA ILE A 145 9.92 15.97 -7.85
C ILE A 145 10.32 16.54 -9.20
N GLU A 146 10.38 17.87 -9.30
CA GLU A 146 11.02 18.56 -10.42
C GLU A 146 11.45 19.96 -9.96
N ASN A 147 12.53 20.50 -10.54
CA ASN A 147 13.12 21.79 -10.15
C ASN A 147 13.49 21.86 -8.65
N SER A 148 14.01 20.76 -8.10
CA SER A 148 14.42 20.63 -6.69
C SER A 148 13.31 20.90 -5.67
N LYS A 149 12.05 20.68 -6.06
CA LYS A 149 10.89 20.75 -5.16
C LYS A 149 10.00 19.54 -5.36
N VAL A 150 9.36 19.13 -4.27
CA VAL A 150 8.19 18.26 -4.33
C VAL A 150 6.98 19.09 -4.73
N HIS A 151 6.24 18.62 -5.73
CA HIS A 151 4.94 19.15 -6.12
C HIS A 151 3.87 18.16 -5.69
N ILE A 152 2.92 18.62 -4.90
CA ILE A 152 1.87 17.81 -4.27
C ILE A 152 0.52 18.23 -4.89
N ILE A 153 -0.07 17.35 -5.69
CA ILE A 153 -1.40 17.55 -6.27
C ILE A 153 -2.40 16.79 -5.42
N TYR A 154 -3.16 17.50 -4.59
CA TYR A 154 -4.10 16.90 -3.64
C TYR A 154 -5.54 16.98 -4.13
N ARG A 155 -6.32 15.95 -3.83
CA ARG A 155 -7.77 16.00 -3.96
C ARG A 155 -8.32 16.93 -2.87
N ALA A 156 -9.01 17.97 -3.30
CA ALA A 156 -9.78 18.83 -2.43
C ALA A 156 -11.27 18.53 -2.60
N MET A 157 -12.04 18.69 -1.53
CA MET A 157 -13.48 18.53 -1.57
C MET A 157 -14.15 19.74 -0.89
N SER A 158 -15.17 20.26 -1.56
CA SER A 158 -16.05 21.30 -1.06
C SER A 158 -17.19 20.72 -0.20
N PHE A 159 -17.94 21.58 0.51
CA PHE A 159 -19.07 21.13 1.33
C PHE A 159 -20.24 20.55 0.53
N ASP A 160 -20.35 20.88 -0.75
CA ASP A 160 -21.31 20.28 -1.69
C ASP A 160 -20.80 18.99 -2.36
N ASN A 161 -19.70 18.43 -1.85
CA ASN A 161 -19.12 17.14 -2.26
C ASN A 161 -18.55 17.10 -3.69
N VAL A 162 -18.12 18.25 -4.20
CA VAL A 162 -17.41 18.33 -5.49
C VAL A 162 -15.91 18.20 -5.24
N SER A 163 -15.29 17.23 -5.90
CA SER A 163 -13.85 16.98 -5.84
C SER A 163 -13.11 17.71 -6.97
N VAL A 164 -12.02 18.39 -6.60
CA VAL A 164 -11.13 19.16 -7.50
C VAL A 164 -9.67 18.90 -7.12
N PHE A 165 -8.71 19.38 -7.92
CA PHE A 165 -7.28 19.27 -7.56
C PHE A 165 -6.69 20.60 -7.13
N GLY A 166 -6.06 20.61 -5.95
CA GLY A 166 -5.20 21.69 -5.48
C GLY A 166 -3.73 21.38 -5.74
N LEU A 167 -2.87 22.41 -5.61
CA LEU A 167 -1.42 22.26 -5.73
C LEU A 167 -0.73 22.90 -4.53
N ALA A 168 0.18 22.15 -3.93
CA ALA A 168 1.15 22.64 -2.97
C ALA A 168 2.58 22.26 -3.40
N THR A 169 3.58 22.98 -2.89
CA THR A 169 4.99 22.65 -3.10
C THR A 169 5.74 22.59 -1.77
N SER A 170 6.79 21.78 -1.73
CA SER A 170 7.65 21.61 -0.57
C SER A 170 9.10 21.46 -1.03
N SER A 171 10.01 22.14 -0.35
CA SER A 171 11.45 22.08 -0.64
C SER A 171 12.15 20.90 0.04
N ASP A 172 11.65 20.45 1.18
CA ASP A 172 12.21 19.36 1.98
C ASP A 172 11.35 18.08 1.99
N GLY A 173 10.18 18.14 1.37
CA GLY A 173 9.20 17.06 1.33
C GLY A 173 8.32 16.94 2.58
N LEU A 174 8.52 17.78 3.60
CA LEU A 174 7.83 17.72 4.89
C LEU A 174 7.00 18.98 5.16
N HIS A 175 7.55 20.15 4.88
CA HIS A 175 6.91 21.44 5.12
C HIS A 175 6.40 22.06 3.82
N ILE A 176 5.19 22.62 3.84
CA ILE A 176 4.60 23.27 2.67
C ILE A 176 5.19 24.67 2.49
N ASP A 177 5.94 24.89 1.41
CA ASP A 177 6.48 26.19 1.01
C ASP A 177 5.37 27.11 0.47
N GLU A 178 4.50 26.54 -0.37
CA GLU A 178 3.45 27.26 -1.08
C GLU A 178 2.24 26.34 -1.26
N ARG A 179 1.04 26.88 -1.07
CA ARG A 179 -0.24 26.24 -1.41
C ARG A 179 -1.06 27.25 -2.21
N LEU A 180 -1.53 26.85 -3.39
CA LEU A 180 -2.34 27.74 -4.21
C LEU A 180 -3.73 27.94 -3.61
N ASN A 181 -4.28 29.15 -3.75
CA ASN A 181 -5.59 29.52 -3.25
C ASN A 181 -6.75 29.19 -4.21
N GLN A 182 -6.42 28.66 -5.40
CA GLN A 182 -7.37 28.23 -6.42
C GLN A 182 -7.01 26.81 -6.87
N PRO A 183 -8.00 26.00 -7.27
CA PRO A 183 -7.75 24.68 -7.81
C PRO A 183 -6.99 24.79 -9.15
N ILE A 184 -6.13 23.82 -9.41
CA ILE A 184 -5.43 23.69 -10.70
C ILE A 184 -6.24 22.89 -11.72
N TYR A 185 -7.24 22.12 -11.26
CA TYR A 185 -8.09 21.31 -12.11
C TYR A 185 -9.49 21.20 -11.50
N THR A 186 -10.52 21.45 -12.31
CA THR A 186 -11.94 21.39 -11.92
C THR A 186 -12.74 20.57 -12.94
N PRO A 187 -13.89 20.00 -12.55
CA PRO A 187 -14.81 19.32 -13.46
C PRO A 187 -15.15 20.18 -14.68
N ARG A 188 -15.04 19.60 -15.87
CA ARG A 188 -15.22 20.28 -17.16
C ARG A 188 -15.83 19.41 -18.26
N GLU A 189 -16.03 18.12 -17.99
CA GLU A 189 -16.78 17.21 -18.87
C GLU A 189 -17.95 16.54 -18.14
N ASP A 190 -18.96 16.08 -18.89
CA ASP A 190 -20.19 15.51 -18.34
C ASP A 190 -19.96 14.31 -17.40
N PHE A 191 -18.89 13.55 -17.59
CA PHE A 191 -18.52 12.42 -16.74
C PHE A 191 -17.83 12.82 -15.41
N GLU A 192 -17.60 14.12 -15.20
CA GLU A 192 -17.08 14.72 -13.96
C GLU A 192 -18.13 15.58 -13.26
N ILE A 193 -19.05 16.17 -14.03
CA ILE A 193 -20.01 17.16 -13.51
C ILE A 193 -21.17 16.46 -12.80
N GLY A 194 -21.31 16.74 -11.51
CA GLY A 194 -22.36 16.18 -10.66
C GLY A 194 -23.78 16.48 -11.16
N VAL A 195 -24.61 15.45 -11.29
CA VAL A 195 -26.02 15.59 -11.69
C VAL A 195 -26.98 15.79 -10.50
N HIS A 196 -26.49 15.60 -9.27
CA HIS A 196 -27.27 15.69 -8.04
C HIS A 196 -26.64 16.68 -7.05
N LYS A 197 -27.42 17.66 -6.59
CA LYS A 197 -26.94 18.65 -5.62
C LYS A 197 -26.59 17.96 -4.29
N GLY A 198 -25.33 18.12 -3.86
CA GLY A 198 -24.81 17.52 -2.62
C GLY A 198 -24.42 16.04 -2.74
N GLY A 199 -24.52 15.43 -3.93
CA GLY A 199 -23.93 14.12 -4.18
C GLY A 199 -22.43 14.24 -4.45
N ASN A 200 -21.65 13.19 -4.13
CA ASN A 200 -20.24 13.13 -4.51
C ASN A 200 -20.11 13.23 -6.04
N SER A 201 -19.17 14.03 -6.52
CA SER A 201 -18.85 14.16 -7.94
C SER A 201 -17.47 14.80 -8.13
N GLY A 202 -17.02 14.84 -9.38
CA GLY A 202 -15.85 15.59 -9.79
C GLY A 202 -14.64 14.72 -10.13
N CYS A 203 -13.47 15.26 -9.83
CA CYS A 203 -12.18 14.69 -10.18
C CYS A 203 -11.52 14.17 -8.90
N GLU A 204 -11.26 12.87 -8.83
CA GLU A 204 -10.86 12.19 -7.60
C GLU A 204 -9.51 11.48 -7.75
N ASP A 205 -8.74 11.49 -6.66
CA ASP A 205 -7.55 10.66 -6.45
C ASP A 205 -6.53 10.72 -7.60
N PRO A 206 -5.90 11.90 -7.84
CA PRO A 206 -5.02 12.13 -8.98
C PRO A 206 -3.70 11.35 -8.84
N ARG A 207 -3.25 10.73 -9.95
CA ARG A 207 -1.97 10.03 -10.10
C ARG A 207 -1.24 10.68 -11.26
N ILE A 208 -0.04 11.17 -11.04
CA ILE A 208 0.72 11.95 -12.02
C ILE A 208 2.00 11.23 -12.45
N THR A 209 2.23 11.14 -13.75
CA THR A 209 3.43 10.53 -14.34
C THR A 209 4.05 11.47 -15.36
N ARG A 210 5.35 11.73 -15.22
CA ARG A 210 6.16 12.47 -16.20
C ARG A 210 6.54 11.54 -17.36
N ILE A 211 6.17 11.87 -18.59
CA ILE A 211 6.58 11.15 -19.80
C ILE A 211 6.97 12.16 -20.87
N GLY A 212 8.26 12.19 -21.23
CA GLY A 212 8.79 13.17 -22.16
C GLY A 212 8.60 14.59 -21.64
N ASP A 213 7.99 15.46 -22.46
CA ASP A 213 7.71 16.85 -22.14
C ASP A 213 6.34 17.08 -21.47
N LYS A 214 5.57 16.03 -21.19
CA LYS A 214 4.24 16.10 -20.57
C LYS A 214 4.13 15.47 -19.18
N PHE A 215 3.19 15.98 -18.41
CA PHE A 215 2.65 15.32 -17.22
C PHE A 215 1.30 14.71 -17.58
N TYR A 216 1.19 13.40 -17.46
CA TYR A 216 -0.06 12.67 -17.61
C TYR A 216 -0.71 12.49 -16.24
N ILE A 217 -2.00 12.75 -16.14
CA ILE A 217 -2.77 12.55 -14.91
C ILE A 217 -3.87 11.53 -15.18
N CYS A 218 -3.78 10.40 -14.49
CA CYS A 218 -4.87 9.46 -14.32
C CYS A 218 -5.65 9.85 -13.05
N TYR A 219 -6.97 9.80 -13.13
CA TYR A 219 -7.83 10.11 -11.99
C TYR A 219 -9.18 9.42 -12.14
N THR A 220 -9.91 9.31 -11.04
CA THR A 220 -11.29 8.84 -11.06
C THR A 220 -12.22 10.00 -11.38
N ALA A 221 -12.99 9.88 -12.45
CA ALA A 221 -14.04 10.82 -12.78
C ALA A 221 -15.41 10.26 -12.38
N PHE A 222 -16.20 11.09 -11.72
CA PHE A 222 -17.51 10.70 -11.20
C PHE A 222 -18.55 11.80 -11.39
N ASP A 223 -19.65 11.47 -12.06
CA ASP A 223 -20.78 12.38 -12.33
C ASP A 223 -21.88 12.32 -11.25
N GLY A 224 -21.68 11.54 -10.19
CA GLY A 224 -22.67 11.31 -9.14
C GLY A 224 -23.77 10.32 -9.49
N ARG A 225 -23.71 9.66 -10.65
CA ARG A 225 -24.75 8.73 -11.14
C ARG A 225 -24.21 7.43 -11.73
N SER A 226 -23.33 7.53 -12.72
CA SER A 226 -22.75 6.39 -13.42
C SER A 226 -21.62 5.77 -12.59
N PRO A 227 -21.27 4.48 -12.80
CA PRO A 227 -20.08 3.91 -12.19
C PRO A 227 -18.85 4.80 -12.44
N PRO A 228 -18.04 5.08 -11.41
CA PRO A 228 -16.86 5.91 -11.56
C PRO A 228 -15.90 5.27 -12.56
N ARG A 229 -15.24 6.11 -13.36
CA ARG A 229 -14.36 5.65 -14.43
C ARG A 229 -13.01 6.32 -14.37
N VAL A 230 -12.01 5.65 -14.93
CA VAL A 230 -10.67 6.20 -15.09
C VAL A 230 -10.68 7.20 -16.23
N ALA A 231 -10.30 8.44 -15.93
CA ALA A 231 -10.03 9.49 -16.89
C ALA A 231 -8.53 9.74 -17.03
N LEU A 232 -8.12 10.16 -18.22
CA LEU A 232 -6.76 10.56 -18.56
C LEU A 232 -6.77 11.97 -19.12
N THR A 233 -5.91 12.82 -18.57
CA THR A 233 -5.58 14.13 -19.14
C THR A 233 -4.06 14.32 -19.12
N HIS A 234 -3.58 15.39 -19.74
CA HIS A 234 -2.19 15.77 -19.66
C HIS A 234 -1.99 17.28 -19.81
N ILE A 235 -0.86 17.78 -19.33
CA ILE A 235 -0.39 19.16 -19.48
C ILE A 235 1.10 19.15 -19.86
N SER A 236 1.55 20.13 -20.63
CA SER A 236 2.98 20.27 -20.91
C SER A 236 3.71 20.73 -19.64
N ALA A 237 4.97 20.32 -19.44
CA ALA A 237 5.75 20.83 -18.31
C ALA A 237 5.93 22.36 -18.34
N PRO A 238 6.21 23.00 -19.50
CA PRO A 238 6.27 24.45 -19.58
C PRO A 238 4.99 25.13 -19.09
N ASP A 239 3.81 24.63 -19.47
CA ASP A 239 2.52 25.18 -19.03
C ASP A 239 2.30 24.96 -17.54
N PHE A 240 2.61 23.77 -17.02
CA PHE A 240 2.51 23.45 -15.60
C PHE A 240 3.35 24.41 -14.75
N PHE A 241 4.62 24.61 -15.09
CA PHE A 241 5.52 25.48 -14.32
C PHE A 241 5.24 26.97 -14.50
N GLN A 242 4.68 27.38 -15.65
CA GLN A 242 4.17 28.74 -15.85
C GLN A 242 2.79 28.97 -15.24
N ARG A 243 2.20 27.95 -14.58
CA ARG A 243 0.85 27.98 -14.01
C ARG A 243 -0.24 28.29 -15.05
N ASN A 244 0.03 27.95 -16.30
CA ASN A 244 -0.94 28.00 -17.38
C ASN A 244 -1.71 26.69 -17.38
N TRP A 245 -2.79 26.58 -16.59
CA TRP A 245 -3.55 25.35 -16.36
C TRP A 245 -4.38 24.88 -17.58
N GLN A 246 -3.75 24.76 -18.75
CA GLN A 246 -4.33 24.34 -20.02
C GLN A 246 -4.16 22.83 -20.19
N PHE A 247 -4.84 22.07 -19.34
CA PHE A 247 -4.90 20.63 -19.48
C PHE A 247 -5.60 20.24 -20.78
N ALA A 248 -5.07 19.26 -21.50
CA ALA A 248 -5.75 18.67 -22.66
C ALA A 248 -7.13 18.14 -22.25
N LYS A 249 -8.13 18.21 -23.14
CA LYS A 249 -9.47 17.67 -22.88
C LYS A 249 -9.37 16.24 -22.31
N PRO A 250 -9.99 15.93 -21.16
CA PRO A 250 -9.84 14.62 -20.56
C PRO A 250 -10.62 13.59 -21.39
N VAL A 251 -10.11 12.37 -21.41
CA VAL A 251 -10.77 11.22 -22.06
C VAL A 251 -10.93 10.11 -21.04
N LEU A 252 -12.07 9.43 -21.06
CA LEU A 252 -12.21 8.20 -20.29
C LEU A 252 -11.37 7.10 -20.94
N ILE A 253 -10.74 6.25 -20.15
CA ILE A 253 -9.88 5.16 -20.63
C ILE A 253 -10.31 3.78 -20.14
N SER A 254 -11.11 3.67 -19.07
CA SER A 254 -11.77 2.42 -18.67
C SER A 254 -13.02 2.15 -19.51
N PRO A 255 -13.67 0.98 -19.50
CA PRO A 255 -14.88 0.75 -20.31
C PRO A 255 -16.15 1.41 -19.73
N PRO A 256 -17.17 1.75 -20.54
CA PRO A 256 -18.44 2.23 -20.03
C PRO A 256 -19.17 1.15 -19.21
N GLY A 257 -19.81 1.56 -18.11
CA GLY A 257 -20.60 0.67 -17.25
C GLY A 257 -19.79 -0.18 -16.28
N ILE A 258 -18.46 -0.03 -16.24
CA ILE A 258 -17.57 -0.74 -15.32
C ILE A 258 -17.00 0.28 -14.32
N ASP A 259 -17.12 -0.01 -13.02
CA ASP A 259 -16.44 0.75 -11.96
C ASP A 259 -14.94 0.47 -12.05
N ASP A 260 -14.17 1.51 -12.32
CA ASP A 260 -12.71 1.44 -12.44
C ASP A 260 -12.07 2.68 -11.82
N LYS A 261 -11.00 2.48 -11.04
CA LYS A 261 -10.27 3.53 -10.32
C LYS A 261 -8.82 3.15 -10.08
N ASP A 262 -8.13 3.91 -9.22
CA ASP A 262 -6.75 3.64 -8.81
C ASP A 262 -5.82 3.48 -10.02
N ALA A 263 -5.92 4.34 -11.02
CA ALA A 263 -5.12 4.18 -12.23
C ALA A 263 -3.84 4.99 -12.21
N CYS A 264 -2.74 4.41 -12.69
CA CYS A 264 -1.50 5.15 -12.94
C CYS A 264 -0.75 4.57 -14.14
N ILE A 265 0.01 5.43 -14.83
CA ILE A 265 0.88 5.04 -15.93
C ILE A 265 2.30 4.85 -15.40
N LEU A 266 2.95 3.75 -15.77
CA LEU A 266 4.37 3.53 -15.47
C LEU A 266 5.23 4.58 -16.22
N PRO A 267 6.27 5.17 -15.61
CA PRO A 267 7.04 6.25 -16.24
C PRO A 267 7.89 5.78 -17.42
N GLU A 268 8.11 4.47 -17.54
CA GLU A 268 8.87 3.86 -18.61
C GLU A 268 8.04 2.85 -19.39
N LYS A 269 8.38 2.71 -20.68
CA LYS A 269 7.81 1.66 -21.51
C LYS A 269 8.44 0.30 -21.17
N ILE A 270 7.61 -0.72 -21.10
CA ILE A 270 8.04 -2.12 -20.97
C ILE A 270 7.86 -2.80 -22.33
N ASN A 271 8.94 -3.33 -22.88
CA ASN A 271 8.94 -3.99 -24.20
C ASN A 271 8.28 -3.12 -25.31
N GLY A 272 8.55 -1.81 -25.28
CA GLY A 272 8.04 -0.84 -26.27
C GLY A 272 6.61 -0.33 -26.04
N LYS A 273 5.88 -0.88 -25.07
CA LYS A 273 4.49 -0.51 -24.74
C LYS A 273 4.42 0.30 -23.44
N TYR A 274 3.43 1.17 -23.33
CA TYR A 274 3.08 1.81 -22.06
C TYR A 274 2.36 0.79 -21.18
N LEU A 275 2.61 0.85 -19.87
CA LEU A 275 1.96 0.00 -18.89
C LEU A 275 1.05 0.87 -18.00
N ILE A 276 -0.19 0.45 -17.83
CA ILE A 276 -1.20 1.11 -16.99
C ILE A 276 -1.64 0.12 -15.93
N PHE A 277 -1.49 0.52 -14.66
CA PHE A 277 -2.17 -0.13 -13.55
C PHE A 277 -3.51 0.56 -13.34
N HIS A 278 -4.53 -0.20 -12.94
CA HIS A 278 -5.86 0.30 -12.59
C HIS A 278 -6.57 -0.73 -11.72
N ARG A 279 -7.84 -0.50 -11.36
CA ARG A 279 -8.57 -1.37 -10.44
C ARG A 279 -10.02 -1.49 -10.82
N ILE A 280 -10.36 -2.68 -11.30
CA ILE A 280 -11.73 -3.17 -11.50
C ILE A 280 -12.03 -4.18 -10.37
N ASP A 281 -13.22 -4.09 -9.80
CA ASP A 281 -13.68 -4.86 -8.66
C ASP A 281 -12.76 -4.68 -7.41
N SER A 282 -12.10 -5.76 -7.00
CA SER A 282 -11.22 -5.83 -5.83
C SER A 282 -9.74 -6.04 -6.21
N ARG A 283 -9.38 -5.96 -7.49
CA ARG A 283 -8.09 -6.41 -8.03
C ARG A 283 -7.31 -5.29 -8.70
N ILE A 284 -6.00 -5.25 -8.51
CA ILE A 284 -5.14 -4.39 -9.32
C ILE A 284 -4.97 -5.05 -10.68
N TRP A 285 -5.42 -4.41 -11.75
CA TRP A 285 -5.26 -4.86 -13.13
C TRP A 285 -4.11 -4.15 -13.82
N ILE A 286 -3.59 -4.78 -14.87
CA ILE A 286 -2.45 -4.34 -15.66
C ILE A 286 -2.79 -4.40 -17.15
N ASP A 287 -2.60 -3.28 -17.85
CA ASP A 287 -2.74 -3.18 -19.29
C ASP A 287 -1.46 -2.70 -19.97
N TYR A 288 -1.17 -3.29 -21.14
CA TYR A 288 -0.12 -2.83 -22.04
C TYR A 288 -0.76 -2.16 -23.26
N VAL A 289 -0.45 -0.89 -23.50
CA VAL A 289 -0.98 -0.10 -24.62
C VAL A 289 0.13 0.46 -25.50
N ASP A 290 -0.07 0.50 -26.81
CA ASP A 290 0.94 1.00 -27.76
C ASP A 290 1.17 2.51 -27.66
N ASN A 291 0.11 3.24 -27.32
CA ASN A 291 0.11 4.68 -27.19
C ASN A 291 -0.91 5.13 -26.12
N LEU A 292 -0.76 6.36 -25.64
CA LEU A 292 -1.65 6.99 -24.64
C LEU A 292 -2.75 7.86 -25.29
N ASN A 293 -2.98 7.71 -26.59
CA ASN A 293 -4.04 8.40 -27.31
C ASN A 293 -5.28 7.51 -27.38
N PHE A 294 -6.08 7.55 -26.32
CA PHE A 294 -7.34 6.81 -26.26
C PHE A 294 -8.39 7.51 -27.13
N SER A 295 -8.71 6.92 -28.28
CA SER A 295 -9.94 7.24 -29.00
C SER A 295 -11.13 6.72 -28.18
N GLY A 296 -12.29 7.39 -28.22
CA GLY A 296 -13.48 7.06 -27.40
C GLY A 296 -14.13 5.69 -27.65
N ASN A 297 -13.42 4.75 -28.26
CA ASN A 297 -13.77 3.36 -28.50
C ASN A 297 -12.65 2.38 -28.12
N GLN A 298 -11.54 2.84 -27.54
CA GLN A 298 -10.43 2.03 -27.03
C GLN A 298 -10.37 2.17 -25.51
N TRP A 299 -10.25 1.05 -24.81
CA TRP A 299 -10.28 1.02 -23.35
C TRP A 299 -9.19 0.08 -22.81
N ILE A 300 -8.74 0.34 -21.59
CA ILE A 300 -8.03 -0.66 -20.77
C ILE A 300 -9.03 -1.74 -20.35
N LEU A 301 -8.67 -3.02 -20.51
CA LEU A 301 -9.59 -4.16 -20.32
C LEU A 301 -9.12 -5.14 -19.25
N GLY A 302 -7.88 -5.02 -18.77
CA GLY A 302 -7.24 -5.92 -17.84
C GLY A 302 -6.61 -7.13 -18.54
N ASN A 303 -5.28 -7.13 -18.74
CA ASN A 303 -4.56 -8.27 -19.32
C ASN A 303 -3.94 -9.20 -18.27
N ALA A 304 -3.62 -8.67 -17.10
CA ALA A 304 -3.12 -9.38 -15.94
C ALA A 304 -3.63 -8.69 -14.67
N TYR A 305 -3.58 -9.37 -13.52
CA TYR A 305 -4.04 -8.79 -12.27
C TYR A 305 -3.33 -9.38 -11.04
N PHE A 306 -3.36 -8.62 -9.96
CA PHE A 306 -3.07 -9.07 -8.60
C PHE A 306 -4.37 -9.24 -7.83
N ASP A 307 -4.49 -10.35 -7.11
CA ASP A 307 -5.64 -10.65 -6.27
C ASP A 307 -5.46 -10.14 -4.82
N PRO A 308 -6.56 -9.77 -4.15
CA PRO A 308 -6.68 -9.85 -2.69
C PRO A 308 -6.23 -11.21 -2.17
N ARG A 309 -5.50 -11.27 -1.05
CA ARG A 309 -5.10 -12.56 -0.46
C ARG A 309 -6.16 -13.00 0.53
N ALA A 310 -6.74 -14.18 0.32
CA ALA A 310 -7.67 -14.75 1.27
C ALA A 310 -7.04 -14.81 2.67
N ASP A 311 -7.83 -14.47 3.69
CA ASP A 311 -7.44 -14.52 5.11
C ASP A 311 -6.27 -13.59 5.51
N SER A 312 -5.92 -12.62 4.69
CA SER A 312 -4.93 -11.60 4.99
C SER A 312 -5.57 -10.25 5.34
N TRP A 313 -4.76 -9.26 5.69
CA TRP A 313 -5.19 -7.88 5.94
C TRP A 313 -5.69 -7.17 4.66
N ASP A 314 -5.44 -7.76 3.49
CA ASP A 314 -5.81 -7.26 2.17
C ASP A 314 -6.81 -8.19 1.44
N ASP A 315 -7.66 -8.91 2.18
CA ASP A 315 -8.58 -9.93 1.66
C ASP A 315 -9.90 -9.39 1.05
N GLY A 316 -10.21 -8.12 1.26
CA GLY A 316 -11.41 -7.45 0.77
C GLY A 316 -11.24 -6.84 -0.62
N LYS A 317 -10.30 -5.91 -0.72
CA LYS A 317 -9.90 -5.27 -1.99
C LYS A 317 -8.49 -4.73 -1.88
N ILE A 318 -7.83 -4.66 -3.03
CA ILE A 318 -6.56 -3.97 -3.21
C ILE A 318 -6.64 -2.97 -4.36
N GLY A 319 -5.87 -1.90 -4.27
CA GLY A 319 -5.72 -0.91 -5.33
C GLY A 319 -4.33 -0.29 -5.28
N ILE A 320 -3.77 0.03 -6.43
CA ILE A 320 -2.45 0.68 -6.49
C ILE A 320 -2.55 2.10 -5.89
N CYS A 321 -1.50 2.48 -5.17
CA CYS A 321 -1.38 3.80 -4.60
C CYS A 321 -0.71 4.72 -5.61
N GLY A 322 0.59 4.98 -5.50
CA GLY A 322 1.29 5.87 -6.42
C GLY A 322 1.86 5.18 -7.67
N VAL A 323 2.58 5.96 -8.46
CA VAL A 323 3.41 5.46 -9.54
C VAL A 323 4.53 4.58 -8.96
N PRO A 324 4.75 3.34 -9.46
CA PRO A 324 5.84 2.50 -8.98
C PRO A 324 7.21 3.18 -9.13
N ILE A 325 8.05 3.04 -8.11
CA ILE A 325 9.40 3.60 -8.07
C ILE A 325 10.37 2.55 -8.61
N LYS A 326 11.21 2.95 -9.57
CA LYS A 326 12.26 2.08 -10.09
C LYS A 326 13.42 1.99 -9.10
N THR A 327 13.84 0.78 -8.78
CA THR A 327 15.04 0.48 -7.99
C THR A 327 15.92 -0.50 -8.77
N ASP A 328 17.14 -0.75 -8.28
CA ASP A 328 18.04 -1.75 -8.89
C ASP A 328 17.48 -3.18 -8.77
N GLU A 329 16.60 -3.41 -7.80
CA GLU A 329 16.02 -4.72 -7.46
C GLU A 329 14.64 -4.95 -8.08
N GLY A 330 13.99 -3.90 -8.63
CA GLY A 330 12.63 -4.02 -9.16
C GLY A 330 11.85 -2.71 -9.24
N TRP A 331 10.60 -2.81 -9.66
CA TRP A 331 9.62 -1.75 -9.47
C TRP A 331 8.99 -1.87 -8.09
N LEU A 332 9.28 -0.93 -7.21
CA LEU A 332 8.66 -0.81 -5.91
C LEU A 332 7.28 -0.16 -6.04
N MET A 333 6.22 -0.96 -5.92
CA MET A 333 4.84 -0.54 -6.00
C MET A 333 4.18 -0.54 -4.63
N PHE A 334 3.58 0.59 -4.25
CA PHE A 334 2.73 0.67 -3.07
C PHE A 334 1.28 0.40 -3.44
N TYR A 335 0.58 -0.32 -2.56
CA TYR A 335 -0.85 -0.60 -2.75
C TYR A 335 -1.59 -0.50 -1.42
N HIS A 336 -2.84 -0.07 -1.47
CA HIS A 336 -3.72 -0.14 -0.32
C HIS A 336 -4.40 -1.50 -0.28
N GLY A 337 -4.61 -2.03 0.92
CA GLY A 337 -5.39 -3.22 1.18
C GLY A 337 -6.46 -2.93 2.21
N VAL A 338 -7.62 -3.55 2.03
CA VAL A 338 -8.75 -3.46 2.94
C VAL A 338 -9.16 -4.86 3.35
N SER A 339 -9.31 -5.08 4.66
CA SER A 339 -9.79 -6.38 5.15
C SER A 339 -11.31 -6.42 5.18
N LYS A 340 -11.90 -7.56 4.83
CA LYS A 340 -13.33 -7.86 5.00
C LYS A 340 -13.75 -7.86 6.47
N ARG A 341 -12.82 -8.08 7.40
CA ARG A 341 -13.11 -8.23 8.83
C ARG A 341 -13.35 -6.88 9.51
N ASP A 342 -12.55 -5.87 9.18
CA ASP A 342 -12.55 -4.58 9.86
C ASP A 342 -12.78 -3.37 8.94
N ASN A 343 -12.71 -3.56 7.62
CA ASN A 343 -12.80 -2.50 6.60
C ASN A 343 -11.77 -1.37 6.75
N ILE A 344 -10.66 -1.63 7.45
CA ILE A 344 -9.60 -0.65 7.66
C ILE A 344 -8.69 -0.59 6.43
N TYR A 345 -8.40 0.62 5.95
CA TYR A 345 -7.48 0.83 4.83
C TYR A 345 -6.06 0.93 5.35
N ARG A 346 -5.22 0.02 4.86
CA ARG A 346 -3.81 -0.07 5.23
C ARG A 346 -2.93 -0.06 3.99
N LEU A 347 -1.66 0.24 4.17
CA LEU A 347 -0.66 0.27 3.11
C LEU A 347 0.19 -1.01 3.11
N GLY A 348 0.49 -1.53 1.93
CA GLY A 348 1.50 -2.57 1.71
C GLY A 348 2.39 -2.23 0.51
N ALA A 349 3.37 -3.08 0.26
CA ALA A 349 4.28 -2.95 -0.87
C ALA A 349 4.41 -4.26 -1.65
N MET A 350 4.68 -4.12 -2.95
CA MET A 350 5.15 -5.18 -3.83
C MET A 350 6.42 -4.71 -4.53
N LEU A 351 7.41 -5.59 -4.63
CA LEU A 351 8.53 -5.41 -5.54
C LEU A 351 8.26 -6.26 -6.78
N LEU A 352 8.26 -5.65 -7.96
CA LEU A 352 7.92 -6.30 -9.23
C LEU A 352 9.15 -6.38 -10.13
N GLU A 353 9.22 -7.38 -11.00
CA GLU A 353 10.33 -7.52 -11.96
C GLU A 353 10.42 -6.33 -12.93
N LEU A 354 11.64 -5.85 -13.18
CA LEU A 354 11.88 -4.70 -14.08
C LEU A 354 11.43 -4.97 -15.52
N GLY A 355 11.69 -6.18 -16.03
CA GLY A 355 11.39 -6.58 -17.40
C GLY A 355 9.95 -7.04 -17.63
N ASP A 356 9.25 -7.44 -16.58
CA ASP A 356 7.85 -7.84 -16.62
C ASP A 356 7.14 -7.54 -15.29
N PRO A 357 6.57 -6.34 -15.12
CA PRO A 357 5.93 -5.92 -13.86
C PRO A 357 4.69 -6.73 -13.46
N ARG A 358 4.28 -7.75 -14.25
CA ARG A 358 3.27 -8.73 -13.83
C ARG A 358 3.83 -9.73 -12.81
N MET A 359 5.16 -9.87 -12.76
CA MET A 359 5.84 -10.83 -11.90
C MET A 359 6.20 -10.17 -10.58
N VAL A 360 5.62 -10.67 -9.48
CA VAL A 360 5.91 -10.21 -8.12
C VAL A 360 7.16 -10.92 -7.61
N ILE A 361 8.19 -10.14 -7.26
CA ILE A 361 9.40 -10.63 -6.59
C ILE A 361 9.11 -10.90 -5.12
N VAL A 362 8.44 -9.95 -4.45
CA VAL A 362 7.99 -10.03 -3.06
C VAL A 362 6.78 -9.12 -2.83
N ARG A 363 5.90 -9.50 -1.91
CA ARG A 363 4.75 -8.74 -1.44
C ARG A 363 4.70 -8.81 0.08
N THR A 364 4.48 -7.68 0.74
CA THR A 364 4.52 -7.60 2.21
C THR A 364 3.43 -8.46 2.85
N ASP A 365 3.79 -9.30 3.82
CA ASP A 365 2.85 -10.14 4.58
C ASP A 365 1.99 -9.34 5.56
N TYR A 366 2.53 -8.23 6.06
CA TYR A 366 1.86 -7.31 6.98
C TYR A 366 1.78 -5.89 6.38
N PRO A 367 0.87 -5.05 6.90
CA PRO A 367 0.86 -3.63 6.58
C PRO A 367 2.18 -2.94 6.91
N ILE A 368 2.62 -2.02 6.06
CA ILE A 368 3.77 -1.13 6.29
C ILE A 368 3.36 0.21 6.92
N LEU A 369 2.06 0.54 6.84
CA LEU A 369 1.41 1.68 7.49
C LEU A 369 -0.07 1.35 7.72
N GLU A 370 -0.60 1.65 8.91
CA GLU A 370 -2.01 1.45 9.26
C GLU A 370 -2.52 2.60 10.15
N PRO A 371 -3.83 2.88 10.24
CA PRO A 371 -4.35 4.03 10.99
C PRO A 371 -4.06 3.95 12.48
N GLU A 372 -3.24 4.87 12.98
CA GLU A 372 -2.80 4.95 14.38
C GLU A 372 -3.15 6.31 14.98
N MET A 373 -3.05 7.37 14.18
CA MET A 373 -3.23 8.76 14.63
C MET A 373 -4.70 9.20 14.55
N ASP A 374 -5.08 10.19 15.36
CA ASP A 374 -6.45 10.72 15.39
C ASP A 374 -6.91 11.22 14.01
N TYR A 375 -6.02 11.87 13.26
CA TYR A 375 -6.31 12.35 11.90
C TYR A 375 -6.46 11.23 10.85
N GLU A 376 -6.10 9.99 11.19
CA GLU A 376 -6.28 8.79 10.36
C GLU A 376 -7.53 8.00 10.79
N LYS A 377 -7.93 8.15 12.05
CA LYS A 377 -9.07 7.47 12.68
C LYS A 377 -10.36 8.29 12.60
N VAL A 378 -10.28 9.62 12.52
CA VAL A 378 -11.44 10.53 12.57
C VAL A 378 -11.46 11.46 11.36
N GLY A 379 -12.50 11.34 10.53
CA GLY A 379 -12.68 12.15 9.33
C GLY A 379 -13.95 11.79 8.57
N ASN A 380 -13.97 12.05 7.27
CA ASN A 380 -15.10 11.70 6.41
C ASN A 380 -15.25 10.17 6.26
N MET A 381 -14.12 9.45 6.26
CA MET A 381 -14.06 8.00 6.31
C MET A 381 -13.09 7.59 7.42
N PRO A 382 -13.55 7.02 8.55
CA PRO A 382 -12.67 6.67 9.66
C PRO A 382 -11.76 5.49 9.32
N ASN A 383 -10.60 5.43 9.99
CA ASN A 383 -9.61 4.36 9.88
C ASN A 383 -9.06 4.18 8.45
N VAL A 384 -8.54 5.28 7.89
CA VAL A 384 -7.94 5.31 6.54
C VAL A 384 -6.55 5.92 6.53
N VAL A 385 -5.60 5.16 5.98
CA VAL A 385 -4.38 5.67 5.38
C VAL A 385 -4.40 5.32 3.88
N PHE A 386 -4.50 6.34 3.01
CA PHE A 386 -4.65 6.15 1.57
C PHE A 386 -3.61 6.96 0.79
N PRO A 387 -2.47 6.35 0.41
CA PRO A 387 -1.44 7.06 -0.31
C PRO A 387 -1.76 7.24 -1.77
N CYS A 388 -1.32 8.40 -2.28
CA CYS A 388 -1.42 8.68 -3.70
C CYS A 388 -0.13 9.09 -4.42
N GLY A 389 0.90 9.42 -3.66
CA GLY A 389 2.11 10.01 -4.20
C GLY A 389 3.29 9.57 -3.38
N SER A 390 4.39 9.31 -4.07
CA SER A 390 5.63 8.92 -3.44
C SER A 390 6.80 9.53 -4.18
N VAL A 391 7.79 10.01 -3.43
CA VAL A 391 8.99 10.63 -4.01
C VAL A 391 10.22 10.21 -3.21
N VAL A 392 11.38 10.28 -3.85
CA VAL A 392 12.67 9.96 -3.20
C VAL A 392 13.54 11.21 -3.19
N ILE A 393 13.96 11.66 -2.01
CA ILE A 393 14.90 12.79 -1.83
C ILE A 393 16.06 12.26 -0.99
N ASP A 394 17.30 12.35 -1.49
CA ASP A 394 18.50 11.94 -0.76
C ASP A 394 18.37 10.54 -0.11
N ARG A 395 17.86 9.57 -0.90
CA ARG A 395 17.57 8.18 -0.48
C ARG A 395 16.50 8.01 0.58
N ARG A 396 15.81 9.07 1.00
CA ARG A 396 14.58 8.98 1.80
C ARG A 396 13.39 8.87 0.86
N LEU A 397 12.64 7.79 1.04
CA LEU A 397 11.37 7.57 0.39
C LEU A 397 10.26 8.21 1.22
N PHE A 398 9.57 9.20 0.65
CA PHE A 398 8.40 9.83 1.23
C PHE A 398 7.13 9.24 0.60
N ILE A 399 6.13 8.98 1.43
CA ILE A 399 4.78 8.57 1.04
C ILE A 399 3.81 9.65 1.52
N TYR A 400 3.13 10.29 0.58
CA TYR A 400 2.06 11.24 0.85
C TYR A 400 0.71 10.54 0.82
N TYR A 401 -0.08 10.72 1.87
CA TYR A 401 -1.32 9.97 2.06
C TYR A 401 -2.47 10.78 2.63
N GLY A 402 -3.69 10.37 2.25
CA GLY A 402 -4.93 10.81 2.85
C GLY A 402 -5.12 10.16 4.22
N GLY A 403 -5.36 10.98 5.25
CA GLY A 403 -5.81 10.56 6.57
C GLY A 403 -7.33 10.74 6.69
N ALA A 404 -8.04 9.65 6.96
CA ALA A 404 -9.49 9.63 7.21
C ALA A 404 -10.37 10.34 6.15
N ASP A 405 -9.97 10.32 4.87
CA ASP A 405 -10.57 11.10 3.77
C ASP A 405 -10.78 12.59 4.11
N ARG A 406 -9.84 13.17 4.86
CA ARG A 406 -9.96 14.53 5.39
C ARG A 406 -8.71 15.37 5.21
N VAL A 407 -7.54 14.82 5.52
CA VAL A 407 -6.28 15.56 5.55
C VAL A 407 -5.22 14.89 4.68
N THR A 408 -4.14 15.61 4.38
CA THR A 408 -2.93 15.06 3.77
C THR A 408 -1.83 15.01 4.81
N ALA A 409 -1.19 13.85 4.92
CA ALA A 409 -0.07 13.58 5.78
C ALA A 409 1.09 12.98 4.97
N VAL A 410 2.28 12.93 5.58
CA VAL A 410 3.48 12.32 4.99
C VAL A 410 4.16 11.40 6.00
N ALA A 411 4.65 10.27 5.51
CA ALA A 411 5.53 9.40 6.25
C ALA A 411 6.76 9.07 5.38
N TRP A 412 7.87 8.70 5.99
CA TRP A 412 9.11 8.44 5.27
C TRP A 412 9.90 7.25 5.82
N VAL A 413 10.80 6.73 5.01
CA VAL A 413 11.72 5.64 5.35
C VAL A 413 13.00 5.78 4.54
N ASN A 414 14.11 5.16 4.97
CA ASN A 414 15.26 4.98 4.10
C ASN A 414 14.92 3.98 2.98
N LEU A 415 15.09 4.38 1.72
CA LEU A 415 14.74 3.56 0.56
C LEU A 415 15.57 2.28 0.48
N ASP A 416 16.89 2.39 0.66
CA ASP A 416 17.82 1.27 0.50
C ASP A 416 17.51 0.19 1.55
N GLU A 417 17.38 0.61 2.81
CA GLU A 417 17.03 -0.27 3.94
C GLU A 417 15.63 -0.87 3.77
N PHE A 418 14.66 -0.10 3.27
CA PHE A 418 13.31 -0.62 3.03
C PHE A 418 13.32 -1.70 1.95
N VAL A 419 13.97 -1.48 0.80
CA VAL A 419 14.07 -2.47 -0.27
C VAL A 419 14.82 -3.72 0.19
N GLU A 420 15.93 -3.55 0.93
CA GLU A 420 16.67 -4.66 1.51
C GLU A 420 15.78 -5.50 2.45
N SER A 421 15.00 -4.84 3.32
CA SER A 421 14.08 -5.54 4.23
C SER A 421 13.00 -6.36 3.50
N LEU A 422 12.52 -5.87 2.34
CA LEU A 422 11.60 -6.63 1.49
C LEU A 422 12.26 -7.90 0.95
N LEU A 423 13.52 -7.84 0.53
CA LEU A 423 14.23 -9.00 -0.03
C LEU A 423 14.64 -10.03 1.02
N VAL A 424 14.95 -9.61 2.25
CA VAL A 424 15.25 -10.53 3.36
C VAL A 424 14.01 -11.36 3.71
N SER A 425 12.82 -10.76 3.68
CA SER A 425 11.56 -11.47 3.94
C SER A 425 11.31 -12.66 2.98
N LYS A 426 11.90 -12.64 1.78
CA LYS A 426 11.83 -13.72 0.79
C LYS A 426 12.72 -14.93 1.13
N LYS A 427 13.83 -14.74 1.87
CA LYS A 427 14.73 -15.84 2.24
C LYS A 427 14.17 -16.70 3.38
N GLY A 428 13.23 -16.15 4.15
CA GLY A 428 12.55 -16.86 5.24
C GLY A 428 11.20 -17.48 4.85
N SER A 429 10.70 -17.30 3.62
CA SER A 429 9.38 -17.76 3.15
C SER A 429 9.40 -19.10 2.43
#